data_AF-A0A840GQ33-F1
#
_entry.id   AF-A0A840GQ33-F1
#
_cell.length_a   1.000
_cell.length_b   1.000
_cell.length_c   1.000
_cell.angle_alpha   90.00
_cell.angle_beta   90.00
_cell.angle_gamma   90.00
#
_symmetry.space_group_name_H-M   'P 1'
#
loop_
_entity.id
_entity.type
_entity.pdbx_description
1 polymer ?
#
loop_
_entity_poly.entity_id
_entity_poly.type
_entity_poly.pdbx_seq_one_letter_code
_entity_poly.pdbx_strand_id
1 'polypeptide(L)' 'MDDYRRLQKTCESQAALSSSPATRTALLEMAEEYRKRAECTALRGGEPANPGRTEDLD' A
#
# COMPACT_ATOMS: atom_id res chain seq x y z
N MET A 1 -0.72 0.99 -11.05
CA MET A 1 -0.46 1.14 -9.59
C MET A 1 -1.14 0.00 -8.81
N ASP A 2 -1.38 -1.14 -9.47
CA ASP A 2 -2.31 -2.16 -9.01
C ASP A 2 -1.64 -3.27 -8.19
N ASP A 3 -0.31 -3.26 -8.11
CA ASP A 3 0.48 -4.27 -7.42
C ASP A 3 0.12 -4.37 -5.94
N TYR A 4 -0.01 -3.24 -5.24
CA TYR A 4 -0.39 -3.26 -3.82
C TYR A 4 -1.84 -3.72 -3.59
N ARG A 5 -2.78 -3.35 -4.46
CA ARG A 5 -4.17 -3.84 -4.38
C ARG A 5 -4.25 -5.34 -4.67
N ARG A 6 -3.41 -5.85 -5.58
CA ARG A 6 -3.32 -7.29 -5.87
C ARG A 6 -2.72 -8.07 -4.69
N LEU A 7 -1.67 -7.54 -4.08
CA LEU A 7 -1.04 -8.12 -2.89
C LEU A 7 -2.01 -8.14 -1.70
N GLN A 8 -2.74 -7.04 -1.45
CA GLN A 8 -3.81 -7.00 -0.45
C GLN A 8 -4.80 -8.15 -0.63
N LYS A 9 -5.41 -8.28 -1.81
CA LYS A 9 -6.40 -9.34 -2.10
C LYS A 9 -5.83 -10.75 -1.96
N THR A 10 -4.56 -10.92 -2.29
CA THR A 10 -3.85 -12.20 -2.16
C THR A 10 -3.71 -12.58 -0.69
N CYS A 11 -3.28 -11.65 0.16
CA CYS A 11 -3.20 -11.85 1.60
C CYS A 11 -4.57 -12.14 2.24
N GLU A 12 -5.62 -11.40 1.85
CA GLU A 12 -7.00 -11.64 2.31
C GLU A 12 -7.48 -13.05 1.92
N SER A 13 -7.22 -13.48 0.68
CA SER A 13 -7.59 -14.81 0.20
C SER A 13 -6.86 -15.92 0.97
N GLN A 14 -5.56 -15.75 1.23
CA GLN A 14 -4.79 -16.70 2.02
C GLN A 14 -5.22 -16.73 3.48
N ALA A 15 -5.58 -15.58 4.07
CA ALA A 15 -6.08 -15.50 5.44
C ALA A 15 -7.39 -16.27 5.62
N ALA A 16 -8.29 -16.18 4.63
CA ALA A 16 -9.56 -16.91 4.61
C ALA A 16 -9.36 -18.44 4.51
N LEU A 17 -8.32 -18.88 3.81
CA LEU A 17 -7.99 -20.31 3.65
C LEU A 17 -7.10 -20.86 4.79
N SER A 18 -6.46 -19.99 5.57
CA SER A 18 -5.57 -20.41 6.66
C SER A 18 -6.36 -21.01 7.83
N SER A 19 -5.95 -22.20 8.27
CA SER A 19 -6.42 -22.86 9.50
C SER A 19 -5.66 -22.41 10.74
N SER A 20 -4.47 -21.81 10.58
CA SER A 20 -3.67 -21.27 11.68
C SER A 20 -4.12 -19.86 12.05
N PRO A 21 -4.54 -19.61 13.30
CA PRO A 21 -4.94 -18.27 13.76
C PRO A 21 -3.79 -17.26 13.67
N ALA A 22 -2.58 -17.65 14.05
CA ALA A 22 -1.41 -16.78 13.98
C ALA A 22 -1.08 -16.38 12.54
N THR A 23 -1.13 -17.34 11.61
CA THR A 23 -0.90 -17.09 10.18
C THR A 23 -2.01 -16.22 9.59
N ARG A 24 -3.27 -16.44 9.98
CA ARG A 24 -4.39 -15.60 9.56
C ARG A 24 -4.20 -14.15 10.01
N THR A 25 -3.83 -13.93 11.28
CA THR A 25 -3.58 -12.58 11.81
C THR A 25 -2.46 -11.88 11.03
N ALA A 26 -1.31 -12.54 10.84
CA ALA A 26 -0.19 -11.95 10.10
C ALA A 26 -0.57 -11.59 8.65
N LEU A 27 -1.35 -12.45 7.96
CA LEU A 27 -1.82 -12.17 6.61
C LEU A 27 -2.78 -10.98 6.56
N LEU A 28 -3.65 -10.80 7.56
CA LEU A 28 -4.53 -9.64 7.65
C LEU A 28 -3.77 -8.35 7.91
N GLU A 29 -2.77 -8.37 8.81
CA GLU A 29 -1.88 -7.23 9.05
C GLU A 29 -1.13 -6.82 7.78
N MET A 30 -0.60 -7.80 7.03
CA MET A 30 0.04 -7.55 5.74
C MET A 30 -0.93 -6.94 4.71
N ALA A 31 -2.16 -7.46 4.62
CA ALA A 31 -3.18 -6.92 3.73
C ALA A 31 -3.49 -5.45 4.06
N GLU A 32 -3.58 -5.10 5.34
CA GLU A 32 -3.81 -3.73 5.79
C GLU A 32 -2.66 -2.79 5.39
N GLU A 33 -1.41 -3.23 5.54
CA GLU A 33 -0.24 -2.45 5.13
C GLU A 33 -0.20 -2.22 3.61
N TYR A 34 -0.57 -3.23 2.82
CA TYR A 34 -0.69 -3.05 1.37
C TYR A 34 -1.82 -2.10 0.98
N ARG A 35 -2.95 -2.11 1.71
CA ARG A 35 -4.03 -1.14 1.51
C ARG A 35 -3.54 0.29 1.75
N LYS A 36 -2.86 0.54 2.88
CA LYS A 36 -2.29 1.86 3.22
C LYS A 36 -1.29 2.33 2.15
N ARG A 37 -0.43 1.44 1.67
CA ARG A 37 0.54 1.76 0.61
C ARG A 37 -0.13 2.05 -0.72
N ALA A 38 -1.17 1.31 -1.09
CA ALA A 38 -1.95 1.57 -2.29
C ALA A 38 -2.60 2.96 -2.25
N GLU A 39 -3.14 3.34 -1.09
CA GLU A 39 -3.75 4.65 -0.86
C GLU A 39 -2.71 5.78 -0.91
N CYS A 40 -1.59 5.66 -0.19
CA CYS A 40 -0.49 6.64 -0.26
C CYS A 40 0.09 6.79 -1.68
N THR A 41 0.21 5.68 -2.40
CA THR A 41 0.74 5.66 -3.76
C THR A 41 -0.25 6.31 -4.73
N ALA A 42 -1.55 6.08 -4.56
CA ALA A 42 -2.60 6.77 -5.33
C ALA A 42 -2.62 8.29 -5.06
N LEU A 43 -2.38 8.70 -3.82
CA LEU A 43 -2.27 10.12 -3.45
C LEU A 43 -1.03 10.79 -4.07
N ARG A 44 0.13 10.12 -4.04
CA ARG A 44 1.37 10.62 -4.66
C ARG A 44 1.36 10.58 -6.19
N GLY A 45 0.60 9.66 -6.80
CA GLY A 45 0.37 9.63 -8.24
C GLY A 45 -0.49 10.78 -8.77
N GLY A 46 -1.07 11.57 -7.86
CA GLY A 46 -1.84 12.79 -8.16
C GLY A 46 -1.14 14.09 -7.78
N GLU A 47 0.06 14.07 -7.20
CA GLU A 47 0.88 15.28 -7.06
C GLU A 47 1.56 15.57 -8.40
N PRO A 48 1.25 16.68 -9.10
CA PRO A 48 2.17 17.15 -10.12
C PRO A 48 3.48 17.45 -9.41
N ALA A 49 4.56 16.80 -9.85
CA ALA A 49 5.91 17.18 -9.46
C ALA A 49 6.03 18.68 -9.71
N ASN A 50 5.97 19.48 -8.65
CA ASN A 50 6.10 20.92 -8.73
C ASN A 50 7.62 21.19 -8.82
N PRO A 51 8.18 21.52 -9.99
CA PRO A 51 9.61 21.80 -10.12
C PRO A 51 9.82 23.29 -9.81
N GLY A 52 9.40 23.70 -8.62
CA GLY A 52 9.34 25.09 -8.20
C GLY A 52 10.11 25.34 -6.91
N ARG A 53 11.27 24.68 -6.73
CA ARG A 53 12.25 25.14 -5.74
C ARG A 53 13.13 26.16 -6.44
N THR A 54 12.64 27.39 -6.55
CA THR A 54 13.44 28.53 -6.95
C THR A 54 14.53 28.70 -5.90
N GLU A 55 15.76 28.37 -6.27
CA GLU A 55 16.94 28.91 -5.60
C GLU A 55 16.94 30.41 -5.83
N ASP A 56 16.65 31.17 -4.77
CA ASP A 56 16.95 32.59 -4.70
C ASP A 56 17.69 32.81 -3.38
N LEU A 57 19.02 32.80 -3.48
CA LEU A 57 19.93 33.37 -2.49
C LEU A 57 20.82 34.33 -3.28
N ASP A 58 20.44 35.60 -3.30
CA ASP A 58 21.34 36.74 -3.55
C ASP A 58 21.53 37.50 -2.23
#